data_AF-G4YJ57-F1
#
_entry.id   AF-G4YJ57-F1
#
_cell.length_a   1.000
_cell.length_b   1.000
_cell.length_c   1.000
_cell.angle_alpha   90.00
_cell.angle_beta   90.00
_cell.angle_gamma   90.00
#
_symmetry.space_group_name_H-M   'P 1'
#
loop_
_entity.id
_entity.type
_entity.pdbx_description
1 polymer ?
#
loop_
_entity_poly.entity_id
_entity_poly.type
_entity_poly.pdbx_seq_one_letter_code
_entity_poly.pdbx_strand_id
1 'polypeptide(L)' 'MLKTKLRPRFIGPFKVVAKKGLAYTLNLLKKMLTHPVFYVGLLKPHQDPMKAQMEAPSVVW' A
#
# COMPACT_ATOMS: atom_id res chain seq x y z
N MET A 1 31.11 -7.49 -0.87
CA MET A 1 30.04 -8.35 -0.31
C MET A 1 28.73 -7.57 -0.36
N LEU A 2 27.84 -7.90 -1.30
CA LEU A 2 26.69 -7.07 -1.65
C LEU A 2 25.58 -7.22 -0.59
N LYS A 3 25.27 -6.14 0.13
CA LYS A 3 24.07 -6.03 0.98
C LYS A 3 22.83 -6.20 0.08
N THR A 4 22.24 -7.38 0.07
CA THR A 4 20.96 -7.63 -0.61
C THR A 4 19.85 -6.92 0.17
N LYS A 5 19.44 -5.75 -0.32
CA LYS A 5 18.33 -4.99 0.27
C LYS A 5 17.05 -5.82 0.24
N LEU A 6 16.25 -5.70 1.30
CA LEU A 6 14.93 -6.33 1.37
C LEU A 6 14.03 -5.85 0.23
N ARG A 7 13.03 -6.67 -0.10
CA ARG A 7 12.02 -6.31 -1.07
C ARG A 7 11.29 -5.02 -0.63
N PRO A 8 10.77 -4.23 -1.59
CA PRO A 8 9.95 -3.06 -1.28
C PRO A 8 8.82 -3.41 -0.30
N ARG A 9 8.59 -2.54 0.68
CA ARG A 9 7.53 -2.71 1.69
C ARG A 9 6.14 -2.78 1.08
N PHE A 10 5.92 -2.05 -0.02
CA PHE A 10 4.67 -2.04 -0.76
C PHE A 10 4.89 -2.55 -2.18
N ILE A 11 3.98 -3.40 -2.64
CA ILE A 11 4.03 -3.99 -3.98
C ILE A 11 2.90 -3.37 -4.79
N GLY A 12 3.28 -2.43 -5.66
CA GLY A 12 2.46 -1.92 -6.76
C GLY A 12 1.12 -1.25 -6.38
N PRO A 13 0.63 -0.34 -7.22
CA PRO A 13 -0.80 -0.09 -7.28
C PRO A 13 -1.49 -1.27 -7.97
N PHE A 14 -2.58 -1.76 -7.39
CA PHE A 14 -3.47 -2.73 -8.05
C PHE A 14 -4.76 -2.05 -8.45
N LYS A 15 -5.26 -2.38 -9.65
CA LYS A 15 -6.54 -1.86 -10.12
C LYS A 15 -7.68 -2.53 -9.35
N VAL A 16 -8.61 -1.72 -8.84
CA VAL A 16 -9.88 -2.22 -8.31
C VAL A 16 -10.76 -2.66 -9.47
N VAL A 17 -11.23 -3.91 -9.45
CA VAL A 17 -12.13 -4.46 -10.49
C VAL A 17 -13.57 -4.56 -10.02
N ALA A 18 -13.80 -4.66 -8.72
CA ALA A 18 -15.14 -4.68 -8.14
C ALA A 18 -15.13 -4.17 -6.69
N LYS A 19 -16.28 -3.65 -6.25
CA LYS A 19 -16.53 -3.23 -4.86
C LYS A 19 -17.84 -3.83 -4.36
N LYS A 20 -17.81 -4.42 -3.17
CA LYS A 20 -18.99 -4.89 -2.43
C LYS A 20 -18.90 -4.41 -0.98
N GLY A 21 -19.67 -3.40 -0.62
CA GLY A 21 -19.55 -2.74 0.69
C GLY A 21 -18.13 -2.21 0.90
N LEU A 22 -17.45 -2.69 1.95
CA LEU A 22 -16.06 -2.37 2.28
C LEU A 22 -15.06 -3.42 1.76
N ALA A 23 -15.50 -4.39 0.97
CA ALA A 23 -14.65 -5.39 0.33
C ALA A 23 -14.36 -5.00 -1.13
N TYR A 24 -13.09 -4.95 -1.50
CA TYR A 24 -12.60 -4.53 -2.81
C TYR A 24 -11.85 -5.68 -3.47
N THR A 25 -12.22 -5.97 -4.72
CA THR A 25 -11.51 -6.97 -5.53
C THR A 25 -10.43 -6.26 -6.33
N LEU A 26 -9.19 -6.73 -6.20
CA LEU A 26 -8.02 -6.20 -6.89
C LEU A 26 -7.63 -7.11 -8.05
N ASN A 27 -7.18 -6.51 -9.16
CA ASN A 27 -6.55 -7.25 -10.25
C ASN A 27 -5.13 -7.65 -9.86
N LEU A 28 -5.01 -8.77 -9.14
CA LEU A 28 -3.72 -9.32 -8.75
C LEU A 28 -3.06 -10.09 -9.89
N LEU A 29 -1.73 -10.10 -9.91
CA LEU A 29 -0.98 -10.96 -10.82
C LEU A 29 -1.26 -12.43 -10.47
N LYS A 30 -1.47 -13.29 -11.48
CA LYS A 30 -1.73 -14.73 -11.27
C LYS A 30 -0.65 -15.46 -10.44
N LYS A 31 0.58 -14.95 -10.43
CA LYS A 31 1.70 -15.47 -9.62
C LYS A 31 1.57 -15.17 -8.12
N MET A 32 0.70 -14.25 -7.74
CA MET A 32 0.40 -13.95 -6.34
C MET A 32 -0.62 -14.97 -5.86
N LEU A 33 -0.17 -15.93 -5.04
CA LEU A 33 -1.03 -16.88 -4.36
C LEU A 33 -1.74 -16.21 -3.17
N THR A 34 -2.44 -15.11 -3.44
CA THR A 34 -3.10 -14.27 -2.45
C THR A 34 -4.55 -14.06 -2.87
N HIS A 35 -5.45 -14.01 -1.89
CA HIS A 35 -6.85 -13.75 -2.16
C HIS A 35 -7.04 -12.38 -2.82
N PRO A 36 -7.80 -12.26 -3.93
CA PRO A 36 -7.94 -11.01 -4.67
C PRO A 36 -8.86 -10.00 -3.99
N VAL A 37 -9.68 -10.41 -3.02
CA VAL A 37 -10.60 -9.52 -2.29
C VAL A 37 -10.01 -9.10 -0.95
N PHE A 38 -9.99 -7.80 -0.70
CA PHE A 38 -9.49 -7.17 0.51
C PHE A 38 -10.56 -6.32 1.17
N TYR A 39 -10.70 -6.45 2.48
CA TYR A 39 -11.56 -5.59 3.28
C TYR A 39 -10.79 -4.31 3.67
N VAL A 40 -11.34 -3.14 3.34
CA VAL A 40 -10.67 -1.85 3.57
C VAL A 40 -11.24 -1.04 4.74
N GLY A 41 -12.21 -1.58 5.47
CA GLY A 41 -12.90 -0.87 6.56
C GLY A 41 -12.03 -0.55 7.78
N LEU A 42 -10.87 -1.18 7.91
CA LEU A 42 -9.91 -0.93 9.00
C LEU A 42 -8.64 -0.22 8.52
N LEU A 43 -8.59 0.20 7.25
CA LEU A 43 -7.43 0.93 6.75
C LEU A 43 -7.45 2.36 7.27
N LYS A 44 -6.28 2.85 7.66
CA LYS A 44 -6.09 4.27 7.94
C LYS A 44 -6.28 5.06 6.65
N PRO A 45 -6.88 6.27 6.70
CA PRO A 45 -6.93 7.17 5.55
C PRO A 45 -5.53 7.36 4.97
N HIS A 46 -5.45 7.39 3.63
CA HIS A 46 -4.19 7.66 2.96
C HIS A 46 -3.72 9.07 3.33
N GLN A 47 -2.57 9.16 4.00
CA GLN A 47 -1.87 10.41 4.22
C GLN A 47 -0.90 10.58 3.05
N ASP A 48 -1.06 11.69 2.33
CA ASP A 48 -0.14 12.05 1.25
C ASP A 48 1.27 12.15 1.86
N PRO A 49 2.25 11.33 1.40
CA PRO A 49 3.59 11.36 1.94
C PRO A 49 4.25 12.74 1.79
N MET A 50 3.87 13.53 0.77
CA MET A 50 4.37 14.90 0.64
C MET A 50 3.81 15.83 1.71
N LYS A 51 2.55 15.63 2.15
CA LYS A 51 1.99 16.38 3.30
C LYS A 51 2.60 15.95 4.63
N ALA A 52 2.80 14.65 4.83
CA ALA A 52 3.43 14.12 6.04
C ALA A 52 4.88 14.63 6.21
N GLN A 53 5.58 14.89 5.10
CA GLN A 53 6.94 15.44 5.13
C GLN A 53 6.98 16.95 5.39
N MET A 54 5.91 17.70 5.08
CA MET A 54 5.79 19.13 5.41
C MET A 54 5.32 19.37 6.86
N GLU A 55 4.63 18.41 7.48
CA GLU A 55 4.23 18.45 8.89
C GLU A 55 5.27 17.87 9.86
N ALA A 56 6.32 17.22 9.35
CA ALA A 56 7.43 16.79 10.18
C ALA A 56 8.14 18.05 10.73
N PRO A 57 8.28 18.22 12.05
CA PRO A 57 9.08 19.31 12.58
C PRO A 57 10.47 19.20 11.95
N SER A 58 10.97 20.29 11.39
CA SER A 58 12.34 20.41 10.93
C SER A 58 13.24 19.84 12.02
N VAL A 59 13.77 18.63 11.83
CA VAL A 59 14.77 18.09 12.74
C VAL A 59 16.02 18.89 12.47
N VAL A 60 16.13 19.99 13.21
CA VAL A 60 17.36 20.77 13.33
C VAL A 60 18.31 19.87 14.09
N TRP A 61 19.28 19.30 13.38
CA TRP A 61 20.46 18.69 13.99
C TRP A 61 21.42 19.79 14.40
#